data_AF-A0A3D3UFP6-F1
#
_entry.id   AF-A0A3D3UFP6-F1
#
_cell.length_a   1.000
_cell.length_b   1.000
_cell.length_c   1.000
_cell.angle_alpha   90.00
_cell.angle_beta   90.00
_cell.angle_gamma   90.00
#
_symmetry.space_group_name_H-M   'P 1'
#
loop_
_entity.id
_entity.type
_entity.pdbx_description
1 polymer ?
#
loop_
_entity_poly.entity_id
_entity_poly.type
_entity_poly.pdbx_seq_one_letter_code
_entity_poly.pdbx_strand_id
1 'polypeptide(L)'
;MIYPAFMVGLALHFQPQLFDTSSAYGPAARWFEESTWALLFFVIVALRLVALIVNGTFAVFRWAPHIRLAVSILSAMAWSQLCFCFAILWIEDGRATFLTIMLSSAVLMEIINAFRASRDLAEGGRVA
;
A
#
# COMPACT_ATOMS: atom_id res chain seq x y z
N MET A 1 -1.51 -0.92 5.55
CA MET A 1 -2.85 -1.23 6.03
C MET A 1 -3.21 -2.57 5.40
N ILE A 2 -3.51 -3.59 6.20
CA ILE A 2 -3.75 -4.94 5.65
C ILE A 2 -5.08 -5.00 4.91
N TYR A 3 -6.17 -4.55 5.56
CA TYR A 3 -7.51 -4.72 5.02
C TYR A 3 -7.73 -4.02 3.66
N PRO A 4 -7.39 -2.72 3.48
CA PRO A 4 -7.57 -2.07 2.18
C PRO A 4 -6.68 -2.68 1.08
N ALA A 5 -5.43 -3.04 1.41
CA ALA A 5 -4.51 -3.66 0.46
C ALA A 5 -5.03 -5.03 0.01
N PHE A 6 -5.54 -5.83 0.95
CA PHE A 6 -6.12 -7.13 0.65
C PHE A 6 -7.38 -7.01 -0.21
N MET A 7 -8.28 -6.07 0.11
CA MET A 7 -9.49 -5.84 -0.67
C MET A 7 -9.20 -5.36 -2.10
N VAL A 8 -8.21 -4.47 -2.28
CA VAL A 8 -7.78 -4.04 -3.62
C VAL A 8 -7.14 -5.19 -4.38
N GLY A 9 -6.28 -5.99 -3.74
CA GLY A 9 -5.71 -7.19 -4.35
C GLY A 9 -6.78 -8.19 -4.80
N LEU A 10 -7.78 -8.45 -3.95
CA LEU A 10 -8.93 -9.31 -4.29
C LEU A 10 -9.75 -8.74 -5.45
N ALA A 11 -10.06 -7.44 -5.43
CA ALA A 11 -10.84 -6.81 -6.49
C ALA A 11 -10.14 -6.97 -7.86
N LEU A 12 -8.84 -6.68 -7.91
CA LEU A 12 -8.03 -6.82 -9.14
C LEU A 12 -7.87 -8.28 -9.56
N HIS A 13 -7.81 -9.22 -8.62
CA HIS A 13 -7.69 -10.65 -8.95
C HIS A 13 -9.00 -11.24 -9.50
N PHE A 14 -10.14 -10.88 -8.91
CA PHE A 14 -11.45 -11.42 -9.31
C PHE A 14 -12.12 -10.66 -10.45
N GLN A 15 -11.63 -9.47 -10.79
CA GLN A 15 -12.12 -8.68 -11.93
C GLN A 15 -10.99 -8.46 -12.94
N PRO A 16 -10.52 -9.50 -13.66
CA PRO A 16 -9.35 -9.46 -14.55
C PRO A 16 -9.54 -8.66 -15.87
N GLN A 17 -10.62 -7.90 -15.96
CA GLN A 17 -10.94 -6.99 -17.08
C GLN A 17 -11.35 -5.62 -16.56
N LEU A 18 -11.00 -5.28 -15.31
CA LEU A 18 -11.42 -4.05 -14.67
C LEU A 18 -10.85 -2.82 -15.37
N PHE A 19 -9.62 -2.92 -15.86
CA PHE A 19 -8.89 -1.88 -16.58
C PHE A 19 -9.44 -1.70 -18.00
N ASP A 20 -9.91 -2.77 -18.63
CA ASP A 20 -10.59 -2.71 -19.93
C ASP A 20 -12.02 -2.17 -19.80
N THR A 21 -12.71 -2.50 -18.71
CA THR A 21 -14.11 -2.11 -18.48
C THR A 21 -14.23 -0.66 -18.04
N SER A 22 -13.25 -0.14 -17.29
CA SER A 22 -13.30 1.19 -16.71
C SER A 22 -12.13 2.05 -17.18
N SER A 23 -12.45 3.10 -17.95
CA SER A 23 -11.47 4.10 -18.40
C SER A 23 -10.72 4.78 -17.24
N ALA A 24 -11.24 4.68 -16.00
CA ALA A 24 -10.61 5.24 -14.82
C ALA A 24 -9.29 4.55 -14.45
N TYR A 25 -9.06 3.33 -14.91
CA TYR A 25 -7.81 2.60 -14.65
C TYR A 25 -6.81 2.68 -15.81
N GLY A 26 -7.18 3.35 -16.91
CA GLY A 26 -6.32 3.48 -18.10
C GLY A 26 -4.89 3.96 -17.80
N PRO A 27 -4.67 4.98 -16.94
CA PRO A 27 -3.33 5.38 -16.55
C PRO A 27 -2.58 4.30 -15.75
N ALA A 28 -3.25 3.56 -14.87
CA ALA A 28 -2.63 2.48 -14.08
C ALA A 28 -2.24 1.28 -14.95
N ALA A 29 -3.04 0.98 -15.97
CA ALA A 29 -2.78 -0.05 -16.96
C ALA A 29 -1.50 0.19 -17.78
N ARG A 30 -1.07 1.46 -17.91
CA ARG A 30 0.21 1.81 -18.60
C ARG A 30 1.44 1.37 -17.83
N TRP A 31 1.33 1.20 -16.51
CA TRP A 31 2.44 0.80 -15.66
C TRP A 31 2.53 -0.72 -15.57
N PHE A 32 1.41 -1.36 -15.22
CA PHE A 32 1.33 -2.80 -15.06
C PHE A 32 -0.07 -3.30 -15.43
N GLU A 33 -0.14 -4.58 -15.81
CA GLU A 33 -1.40 -5.30 -15.96
C GLU A 33 -2.08 -5.52 -14.59
N GLU A 34 -3.39 -5.76 -14.62
CA GLU A 34 -4.22 -5.98 -13.43
C GLU A 34 -3.68 -7.08 -12.50
N SER A 35 -3.25 -8.19 -13.08
CA SER A 35 -2.70 -9.35 -12.38
C SER A 35 -1.44 -8.99 -11.59
N THR A 36 -0.61 -8.11 -12.16
CA THR A 36 0.64 -7.65 -11.55
C THR A 36 0.36 -6.68 -10.40
N TRP A 37 -0.62 -5.79 -10.56
CA TRP A 37 -1.10 -4.95 -9.45
C TRP A 37 -1.69 -5.79 -8.31
N ALA A 38 -2.52 -6.79 -8.64
CA ALA A 38 -3.08 -7.72 -7.64
C ALA A 38 -1.98 -8.43 -6.85
N LEU A 39 -0.99 -9.00 -7.55
CA LEU A 39 0.15 -9.67 -6.94
C LEU A 39 0.93 -8.73 -6.02
N LEU A 40 1.19 -7.50 -6.44
CA LEU A 40 1.90 -6.50 -5.65
C LEU A 40 1.19 -6.22 -4.32
N PHE A 41 -0.13 -6.04 -4.35
CA PHE A 41 -0.92 -5.85 -3.13
C PHE A 41 -0.95 -7.09 -2.23
N PHE A 42 -1.02 -8.30 -2.80
CA PHE A 42 -0.92 -9.53 -2.03
C PHE A 42 0.45 -9.70 -1.37
N VAL A 43 1.54 -9.36 -2.05
CA VAL A 43 2.89 -9.36 -1.46
C VAL A 43 2.96 -8.40 -0.28
N ILE A 44 2.42 -7.17 -0.41
CA ILE A 44 2.37 -6.22 0.70
C ILE A 44 1.58 -6.78 1.89
N VAL A 45 0.42 -7.41 1.63
CA VAL A 45 -0.40 -8.04 2.67
C VAL A 45 0.35 -9.18 3.35
N ALA A 46 1.00 -10.05 2.59
CA ALA A 46 1.79 -11.16 3.11
C ALA A 46 2.93 -10.67 4.01
N LEU A 47 3.70 -9.68 3.55
CA LEU A 47 4.79 -9.09 4.33
C LEU A 47 4.29 -8.45 5.64
N ARG A 48 3.12 -7.81 5.62
CA ARG A 48 2.51 -7.26 6.84
C ARG A 48 2.05 -8.34 7.80
N LEU A 49 1.46 -9.42 7.30
CA LEU A 49 1.05 -10.55 8.14
C LEU A 49 2.27 -11.19 8.80
N VAL A 50 3.34 -11.41 8.04
CA VAL A 50 4.62 -11.90 8.59
C VAL A 50 5.14 -10.94 9.67
N ALA A 51 5.13 -9.63 9.42
CA ALA A 51 5.57 -8.65 10.42
C ALA A 51 4.70 -8.67 11.70
N LEU A 52 3.38 -8.86 11.58
CA LEU A 52 2.49 -8.98 12.74
C LEU A 52 2.71 -10.28 13.50
N ILE A 53 2.86 -11.40 12.80
CA ILE A 53 3.12 -12.71 13.41
C ILE A 53 4.44 -12.65 14.18
N VAL A 54 5.51 -12.11 13.58
CA VAL A 54 6.81 -11.95 14.24
C VAL A 54 6.70 -11.05 15.48
N ASN A 55 6.00 -9.92 15.37
CA ASN A 55 5.78 -9.01 16.51
C ASN A 55 4.95 -9.64 17.64
N GLY A 56 3.96 -10.48 17.31
CA GLY A 56 3.11 -11.15 18.28
C GLY A 56 3.74 -12.39 18.92
N THR A 57 4.69 -13.03 18.23
CA THR A 57 5.31 -14.29 18.67
C THR A 57 6.57 -14.06 19.50
N PHE A 58 7.39 -13.04 19.16
CA PHE A 58 8.65 -12.77 19.85
C PHE A 58 8.52 -11.49 20.69
N ALA A 59 8.68 -11.62 22.02
CA ALA A 59 8.57 -10.50 22.95
C ALA A 59 9.57 -9.36 22.67
N VAL A 60 10.75 -9.67 22.11
CA VAL A 60 11.77 -8.69 21.68
C VAL A 60 12.46 -9.19 20.42
N PHE A 61 11.95 -8.79 19.24
CA PHE A 61 12.66 -9.01 17.97
C PHE A 61 13.30 -7.70 17.50
N ARG A 62 14.63 -7.61 17.58
CA ARG A 62 15.39 -6.38 17.25
C ARG A 62 15.13 -5.86 15.83
N TRP A 63 14.82 -6.75 14.88
CA TRP A 63 14.62 -6.37 13.47
C TRP A 63 13.17 -6.05 13.10
N ALA A 64 12.22 -6.24 14.03
CA ALA A 64 10.81 -6.00 13.77
C ALA A 64 10.51 -4.57 13.27
N PRO A 65 11.08 -3.50 13.87
CA PRO A 65 10.80 -2.14 13.40
C PRO A 65 11.33 -1.88 11.98
N HIS A 66 12.46 -2.47 11.59
CA HIS A 66 13.00 -2.36 10.23
C HIS A 66 12.06 -2.99 9.19
N ILE A 67 11.52 -4.17 9.48
CA ILE A 67 10.57 -4.84 8.59
C ILE A 67 9.29 -4.00 8.46
N ARG A 68 8.75 -3.49 9.58
CA ARG A 68 7.57 -2.61 9.56
C ARG A 68 7.81 -1.35 8.73
N LEU A 69 8.97 -0.73 8.87
CA LEU A 69 9.35 0.46 8.12
C LEU A 69 9.43 0.15 6.61
N ALA A 70 10.19 -0.88 6.22
CA ALA A 70 10.36 -1.26 4.82
C ALA A 70 9.02 -1.58 4.15
N VAL A 71 8.15 -2.33 4.83
CA VAL A 71 6.82 -2.68 4.32
C VAL A 71 5.89 -1.46 4.24
N SER A 72 6.03 -0.50 5.16
CA SER A 72 5.25 0.75 5.11
C SER A 72 5.71 1.64 3.95
N ILE A 73 7.02 1.73 3.69
CA ILE A 73 7.57 2.46 2.53
C ILE A 73 7.10 1.83 1.22
N LEU A 74 7.27 0.51 1.07
CA LEU A 74 6.83 -0.21 -0.13
C LEU A 74 5.32 -0.03 -0.38
N SER A 75 4.52 -0.12 0.69
CA SER A 75 3.09 0.10 0.59
C SER A 75 2.74 1.55 0.25
N ALA A 76 3.45 2.54 0.80
CA ALA A 76 3.25 3.95 0.48
C ALA A 76 3.52 4.22 -1.00
N MET A 77 4.57 3.62 -1.57
CA MET A 77 4.90 3.73 -2.99
C MET A 77 3.81 3.12 -3.89
N ALA A 78 3.30 1.95 -3.52
CA ALA A 78 2.21 1.30 -4.27
C ALA A 78 0.93 2.16 -4.27
N TRP A 79 0.52 2.64 -3.10
CA TRP A 79 -0.64 3.51 -2.97
C TRP A 79 -0.44 4.85 -3.66
N SER A 80 0.77 5.42 -3.64
CA SER A 80 1.03 6.72 -4.27
C SER A 80 0.96 6.63 -5.78
N GLN A 81 1.44 5.54 -6.39
CA GLN A 81 1.31 5.31 -7.83
C GLN A 81 -0.15 5.21 -8.27
N LEU A 82 -0.97 4.42 -7.56
CA LEU A 82 -2.41 4.37 -7.85
C LEU A 82 -3.07 5.74 -7.64
N CYS A 83 -2.81 6.39 -6.50
CA CYS A 83 -3.34 7.72 -6.20
C CYS A 83 -2.98 8.72 -7.30
N PHE A 84 -1.74 8.69 -7.81
CA PHE A 84 -1.28 9.56 -8.87
C PHE A 84 -2.02 9.31 -10.19
N CYS A 85 -2.24 8.04 -10.55
CA CYS A 85 -3.02 7.67 -11.75
C CYS A 85 -4.44 8.26 -11.71
N PHE A 86 -5.13 8.19 -10.57
CA PHE A 86 -6.47 8.76 -10.42
C PHE A 86 -6.45 10.28 -10.25
N ALA A 87 -5.40 10.86 -9.67
CA ALA A 87 -5.24 12.30 -9.56
C ALA A 87 -5.11 12.97 -10.93
N ILE A 88 -4.39 12.35 -11.88
CA ILE A 88 -4.32 12.84 -13.27
C ILE A 88 -5.72 12.92 -13.88
N LEU A 89 -6.53 11.86 -13.75
CA LEU A 89 -7.89 11.83 -14.29
C LEU A 89 -8.83 12.86 -13.65
N TRP A 90 -8.61 13.14 -12.36
CA TRP A 90 -9.34 14.20 -11.68
C TRP A 90 -8.97 15.58 -12.23
N ILE A 91 -7.67 15.84 -12.45
CA ILE A 91 -7.20 17.13 -12.96
C ILE A 91 -7.62 17.33 -14.43
N GLU A 92 -7.55 16.30 -15.26
CA GLU A 92 -7.84 16.39 -16.69
C GLU A 92 -9.34 16.45 -16.99
N ASP A 93 -10.13 15.56 -16.38
CA ASP A 93 -11.54 15.35 -16.76
C ASP A 93 -12.54 15.54 -15.60
N GLY A 94 -12.06 15.88 -14.40
CA GLY A 94 -12.93 15.98 -13.20
C GLY A 94 -13.46 14.63 -12.69
N ARG A 95 -12.92 13.50 -13.17
CA ARG A 95 -13.39 12.14 -12.85
C ARG A 95 -12.63 11.53 -11.67
N ALA A 96 -13.16 10.43 -11.12
CA ALA A 96 -12.51 9.61 -10.10
C ALA A 96 -12.12 10.34 -8.78
N THR A 97 -12.74 11.49 -8.46
CA THR A 97 -12.46 12.29 -7.26
C THR A 97 -12.53 11.49 -5.96
N PHE A 98 -13.56 10.63 -5.83
CA PHE A 98 -13.72 9.77 -4.66
C PHE A 98 -12.57 8.79 -4.49
N LEU A 99 -12.14 8.12 -5.58
CA LEU A 99 -11.00 7.20 -5.55
C LEU A 99 -9.72 7.94 -5.18
N THR A 100 -9.49 9.13 -5.74
CA THR A 100 -8.31 9.93 -5.43
C THR A 100 -8.24 10.30 -3.94
N ILE A 101 -9.36 10.71 -3.33
CA ILE A 101 -9.42 11.04 -1.89
C ILE A 101 -9.21 9.78 -1.02
N MET A 102 -9.82 8.67 -1.40
CA MET A 102 -9.66 7.40 -0.67
C MET A 102 -8.20 6.91 -0.72
N LEU A 103 -7.58 6.94 -1.89
CA LEU A 103 -6.21 6.47 -2.10
C LEU A 103 -5.18 7.42 -1.46
N SER A 104 -5.42 8.73 -1.48
CA SER A 104 -4.55 9.69 -0.79
C SER A 104 -4.57 9.46 0.73
N SER A 105 -5.74 9.12 1.28
CA SER A 105 -5.87 8.71 2.69
C SER A 105 -5.05 7.46 2.99
N ALA A 106 -5.04 6.47 2.09
CA ALA A 106 -4.23 5.26 2.24
C ALA A 106 -2.72 5.58 2.21
N VAL A 107 -2.28 6.48 1.33
CA VAL A 107 -0.89 6.97 1.30
C VAL A 107 -0.51 7.63 2.62
N LEU A 108 -1.34 8.55 3.12
CA LEU A 108 -1.09 9.25 4.39
C LEU A 108 -0.98 8.28 5.56
N MET A 109 -1.86 7.28 5.62
CA MET A 109 -1.81 6.25 6.64
C MET A 109 -0.50 5.45 6.58
N GLU A 110 0.05 5.17 5.41
CA GLU A 110 1.36 4.52 5.30
C GLU A 110 2.53 5.40 5.71
N ILE A 111 2.46 6.69 5.39
CA ILE A 111 3.46 7.65 5.85
C ILE A 111 3.47 7.72 7.39
N ILE A 112 2.28 7.73 8.02
CA ILE A 112 2.17 7.70 9.48
C ILE A 112 2.74 6.39 10.05
N ASN A 113 2.45 5.24 9.43
CA ASN A 113 3.00 3.95 9.85
C ASN A 113 4.52 3.91 9.74
N ALA A 114 5.07 4.43 8.64
CA ALA A 114 6.51 4.56 8.42
C ALA A 114 7.14 5.47 9.48
N PHE A 115 6.53 6.63 9.75
CA PHE A 115 7.01 7.58 10.76
C PHE A 115 7.04 6.95 12.16
N ARG A 116 5.98 6.24 12.55
CA ARG A 116 5.92 5.51 13.84
C ARG A 116 7.01 4.45 13.92
N ALA A 117 7.19 3.65 12.86
CA ALA A 117 8.24 2.63 12.82
C ALA A 117 9.66 3.22 12.89
N SER A 118 9.88 4.37 12.26
CA SER A 118 11.15 5.11 12.37
C SER A 118 11.40 5.65 13.77
N ARG A 119 10.37 6.14 14.46
CA ARG A 119 10.50 6.57 15.86
C ARG A 119 10.86 5.40 16.78
N ASP A 120 10.22 4.26 16.60
CA ASP A 120 10.53 3.04 17.36
C ASP A 120 12.00 2.61 17.17
N LEU A 121 12.56 2.78 15.96
CA LEU A 121 13.99 2.54 15.69
C LEU A 121 14.90 3.53 16.44
N ALA A 122 14.54 4.81 16.43
CA ALA A 122 15.32 5.85 17.11
C ALA A 122 15.31 5.69 18.65
N GLU A 123 14.19 5.25 19.22
CA GLU A 123 14.05 4.96 20.65
C GLU A 123 14.74 3.64 21.02
N GLY A 124 14.57 2.58 20.22
CA GLY A 124 15.24 1.29 20.45
C GLY A 124 16.76 1.34 20.31
N GLY A 125 17.29 2.23 19.47
CA GLY A 125 18.72 2.50 19.35
C GLY A 125 19.33 3.33 20.48
N ARG A 126 18.51 3.94 21.36
CA ARG A 126 18.99 4.70 22.53
C ARG A 126 19.16 3.86 23.80
N VAL A 127 18.64 2.63 23.81
CA VAL A 127 18.65 1.74 24.98
C VAL A 127 19.59 0.53 24.78
N ALA A 128 20.16 0.39 23.58
CA ALA A 128 21.16 -0.62 23.22
C ALA A 128 22.58 -0.02 23.24
#